data_AF-A0A7X3RGK6-F1
#
_entry.id   AF-A0A7X3RGK6-F1
#
_cell.length_a   1.000
_cell.length_b   1.000
_cell.length_c   1.000
_cell.angle_alpha   90.00
_cell.angle_beta   90.00
_cell.angle_gamma   90.00
#
_symmetry.space_group_name_H-M   'P 1'
#
loop_
_entity.id
_entity.type
_entity.pdbx_description
1 polymer ?
#
loop_
_entity_poly.entity_id
_entity_poly.type
_entity_poly.pdbx_seq_one_letter_code
_entity_poly.pdbx_strand_id
1 'polypeptide(L)'
;MTMTQERLVPNASTKQWLWTLTIITSLLLGLGIGQLAQFHSATAEAEDGALSQFAADLDALQAEHKKIQTKWRTELLAQIVPTLADESSRVKRQYVDFLEEIGNSGTAALVDLLQDPSKRVREEAVEALGEIGENERKAGRNYDAAAIGLAGALTDASNDVFREAVAELGDVRPTSAESLAFVVPALIVAQTKGSSSARDDVLDVLGQIGEDLVKKGEATDTIRDALIVGLNDGSSKVRTNAIAELSDIRAASTETFTALIDALLDDSKSVRNRAEDALIKLGRGHAVTITPLLADVLTDSQSVGARGHVVDVLGEIGEDLIKNGDSGEIVVKQLLIALHDTDADVRRNAADELGKMRAKSPEAITGLTQALKDNSKAVRSAAQKAIQRIEKAK
;
A
#
# COMPACT_ATOMS: atom_id res chain seq x y z
N MET A 1 0.93 8.81 60.23
CA MET A 1 1.60 10.05 59.78
C MET A 1 2.12 9.80 58.37
N THR A 2 1.28 9.74 57.33
CA THR A 2 0.72 10.86 56.55
C THR A 2 1.78 11.89 56.12
N MET A 3 2.45 11.61 55.01
CA MET A 3 2.90 12.64 54.07
C MET A 3 2.20 12.38 52.73
N THR A 4 1.08 13.08 52.55
CA THR A 4 0.54 13.69 51.31
C THR A 4 1.29 13.31 50.01
N GLN A 5 0.73 12.61 49.02
CA GLN A 5 -0.56 12.75 48.33
C GLN A 5 -0.88 14.18 47.84
N GLU A 6 -0.05 14.72 46.95
CA GLU A 6 -0.45 15.71 45.94
C GLU A 6 -0.11 15.09 44.56
N ARG A 7 -0.99 14.29 43.94
CA ARG A 7 -2.01 14.74 42.95
C ARG A 7 -1.51 15.82 41.98
N LEU A 8 -0.60 15.45 41.09
CA LEU A 8 -0.66 15.95 39.71
C LEU A 8 -1.93 15.37 39.08
N VAL A 9 -3.04 16.12 39.09
CA VAL A 9 -3.81 16.63 37.91
C VAL A 9 -4.90 17.56 38.47
N PRO A 10 -5.12 18.76 37.91
CA PRO A 10 -6.16 18.86 36.88
C PRO A 10 -5.64 19.44 35.56
N ASN A 11 -6.27 18.95 34.49
CA ASN A 11 -6.24 19.39 33.10
C ASN A 11 -6.06 20.92 32.93
N ALA A 12 -5.42 21.28 31.81
CA ALA A 12 -5.07 22.63 31.33
C ALA A 12 -3.69 23.15 31.73
N SER A 13 -3.12 22.79 32.89
CA SER A 13 -1.92 23.48 33.38
C SER A 13 -0.60 23.03 32.78
N THR A 14 -0.37 21.75 32.42
CA THR A 14 0.89 21.31 31.76
C THR A 14 0.95 21.72 30.30
N LYS A 15 -0.18 21.63 29.57
CA LYS A 15 -0.34 22.27 28.27
C LYS A 15 -0.11 23.78 28.40
N GLN A 16 -0.68 24.45 29.39
CA GLN A 16 -0.38 25.86 29.66
C GLN A 16 1.05 26.12 30.12
N TRP A 17 1.75 25.20 30.77
CA TRP A 17 3.12 25.36 31.27
C TRP A 17 4.14 25.19 30.16
N LEU A 18 3.96 24.19 29.29
CA LEU A 18 4.73 24.02 28.06
C LEU A 18 4.37 25.10 27.04
N TRP A 19 3.09 25.47 26.90
CA TRP A 19 2.68 26.62 26.11
C TRP A 19 3.19 27.92 26.70
N THR A 20 3.25 28.12 28.03
CA THR A 20 3.86 29.34 28.60
C THR A 20 5.36 29.31 28.46
N LEU A 21 6.04 28.17 28.59
CA LEU A 21 7.49 28.11 28.36
C LEU A 21 7.81 28.38 26.88
N THR A 22 7.03 27.83 25.96
CA THR A 22 7.15 28.05 24.51
C THR A 22 6.70 29.45 24.11
N ILE A 23 5.61 29.99 24.66
CA ILE A 23 5.18 31.37 24.50
C ILE A 23 6.19 32.32 25.12
N ILE A 24 6.82 32.00 26.25
CA ILE A 24 7.84 32.84 26.89
C ILE A 24 9.11 32.82 26.04
N THR A 25 9.56 31.68 25.54
CA THR A 25 10.72 31.63 24.63
C THR A 25 10.41 32.27 23.28
N SER A 26 9.22 32.06 22.70
CA SER A 26 8.74 32.70 21.47
C SER A 26 8.42 34.19 21.63
N LEU A 27 7.97 34.65 22.81
CA LEU A 27 7.79 36.08 23.13
C LEU A 27 9.12 36.73 23.44
N LEU A 28 10.08 36.05 24.07
CA LEU A 28 11.43 36.57 24.26
C LEU A 28 12.15 36.70 22.92
N LEU A 29 11.96 35.74 22.00
CA LEU A 29 12.41 35.85 20.60
C LEU A 29 11.61 36.91 19.83
N GLY A 30 10.29 36.97 19.96
CA GLY A 30 9.41 37.92 19.28
C GLY A 30 9.57 39.36 19.77
N LEU A 31 9.92 39.56 21.05
CA LEU A 31 10.32 40.85 21.63
C LEU A 31 11.73 41.23 21.17
N GLY A 32 12.65 40.27 21.03
CA GLY A 32 13.95 40.49 20.39
C GLY A 32 13.80 40.92 18.92
N ILE A 33 13.00 40.18 18.14
CA ILE A 33 12.68 40.44 16.73
C ILE A 33 11.86 41.73 16.56
N GLY A 34 10.94 42.02 17.49
CA GLY A 34 10.10 43.23 17.48
C GLY A 34 10.85 44.51 17.86
N GLN A 35 11.81 44.43 18.79
CA GLN A 35 12.73 45.53 19.08
C GLN A 35 13.72 45.76 17.93
N LEU A 36 14.09 44.72 17.18
CA LEU A 36 14.93 44.80 15.99
C LEU A 36 14.20 45.35 14.75
N ALA A 37 12.92 45.02 14.55
CA ALA A 37 12.09 45.58 13.47
C ALA A 37 11.81 47.08 13.67
N GLN A 38 11.66 47.53 14.92
CA GLN A 38 11.58 48.96 15.25
C GLN A 38 12.91 49.69 14.99
N PHE A 39 14.06 49.01 15.16
CA PHE A 39 15.37 49.51 14.76
C PHE A 39 15.51 49.65 13.22
N HIS A 40 14.88 48.75 12.46
CA HIS A 40 14.92 48.73 10.99
C HIS A 40 14.17 49.91 10.33
N SER A 41 13.11 50.43 10.96
CA SER A 41 12.46 51.66 10.49
C SER A 41 13.28 52.94 10.72
N ALA A 42 14.37 52.84 11.50
CA ALA A 42 15.21 53.98 11.88
C ALA A 42 16.52 54.09 11.08
N THR A 43 16.90 53.11 10.26
CA THR A 43 18.15 53.13 9.47
C THR A 43 17.94 52.64 8.04
N ALA A 44 17.36 53.49 7.19
CA ALA A 44 17.17 53.24 5.75
C ALA A 44 18.45 53.48 4.90
N GLU A 45 19.64 53.42 5.49
CA GLU A 45 20.94 53.57 4.82
C GLU A 45 21.92 52.45 5.21
N ALA A 46 21.43 51.23 5.43
CA ALA A 46 22.30 50.08 5.71
C ALA A 46 22.67 49.35 4.41
N GLU A 47 23.96 49.33 4.11
CA GLU A 47 24.59 48.64 2.98
C GLU A 47 24.20 47.15 2.94
N ASP A 48 24.15 46.56 1.73
CA ASP A 48 23.78 45.16 1.42
C ASP A 48 24.49 44.11 2.32
N GLY A 49 25.67 44.45 2.86
CA GLY A 49 26.41 43.63 3.82
C GLY A 49 25.79 43.51 5.22
N ALA A 50 25.05 44.52 5.69
CA ALA A 50 24.43 44.51 7.02
C ALA A 50 23.19 43.59 7.08
N LEU A 51 22.42 43.52 6.00
CA LEU A 51 21.29 42.59 5.87
C LEU A 51 21.77 41.14 5.80
N SER A 52 22.86 40.89 5.09
CA SER A 52 23.50 39.56 5.00
C SER A 52 24.03 39.09 6.36
N GLN A 53 24.69 39.96 7.11
CA GLN A 53 25.17 39.65 8.46
C GLN A 53 24.01 39.36 9.43
N PHE A 54 22.92 40.14 9.35
CA PHE A 54 21.75 39.93 10.19
C PHE A 54 21.06 38.58 9.92
N ALA A 55 20.92 38.19 8.65
CA ALA A 55 20.40 36.88 8.29
C ALA A 55 21.28 35.75 8.87
N ALA A 56 22.60 35.88 8.77
CA ALA A 56 23.54 34.91 9.34
C ALA A 56 23.44 34.81 10.89
N ASP A 57 23.26 35.94 11.57
CA ASP A 57 23.10 35.97 13.04
C ASP A 57 21.76 35.34 13.48
N LEU A 58 20.68 35.56 12.71
CA LEU A 58 19.39 34.92 12.95
C LEU A 58 19.48 33.40 12.77
N ASP A 59 20.13 32.93 11.70
CA ASP A 59 20.35 31.51 11.44
C ASP A 59 21.20 30.87 12.55
N ALA A 60 22.23 31.56 13.05
CA ALA A 60 23.06 31.11 14.16
C ALA A 60 22.26 30.97 15.46
N LEU A 61 21.37 31.94 15.75
CA LEU A 61 20.53 31.92 16.95
C LEU A 61 19.46 30.81 16.87
N GLN A 62 18.88 30.59 15.69
CA GLN A 62 17.97 29.47 15.44
C GLN A 62 18.69 28.12 15.63
N ALA A 63 19.93 27.99 15.16
CA ALA A 63 20.73 26.78 15.34
C ALA A 63 21.07 26.50 16.81
N GLU A 64 21.49 27.52 17.57
CA GLU A 64 21.81 27.37 19.01
C GLU A 64 20.54 27.06 19.82
N HIS A 65 19.41 27.67 19.49
CA HIS A 65 18.13 27.34 20.11
C HIS A 65 17.73 25.88 19.87
N LYS A 66 17.84 25.39 18.62
CA LYS A 66 17.57 23.99 18.27
C LYS A 66 18.49 23.03 19.04
N LYS A 67 19.75 23.38 19.20
CA LYS A 67 20.73 22.61 19.98
C LYS A 67 20.37 22.54 21.47
N ILE A 68 19.99 23.66 22.07
CA ILE A 68 19.54 23.71 23.47
C ILE A 68 18.28 22.88 23.66
N GLN A 69 17.29 23.00 22.76
CA GLN A 69 16.08 22.19 22.77
C GLN A 69 16.39 20.70 22.69
N THR A 70 17.31 20.31 21.80
CA THR A 70 17.71 18.90 21.63
C THR A 70 18.36 18.37 22.90
N LYS A 71 19.31 19.13 23.48
CA LYS A 71 19.98 18.76 24.73
C LYS A 71 18.98 18.56 25.87
N TRP A 72 18.07 19.51 26.07
CA TRP A 72 17.06 19.42 27.12
C TRP A 72 16.13 18.23 26.94
N ARG A 73 15.70 17.95 25.70
CA ARG A 73 14.88 16.76 25.39
C ARG A 73 15.59 15.47 25.78
N THR A 74 16.86 15.30 25.39
CA THR A 74 17.65 14.11 25.74
C THR A 74 17.81 13.95 27.26
N GLU A 75 18.14 15.04 27.97
CA GLU A 75 18.41 15.02 29.40
C GLU A 75 17.12 14.79 30.23
N LEU A 76 15.98 15.30 29.74
CA LEU A 76 14.67 15.05 30.33
C LEU A 76 14.24 13.59 30.14
N LEU A 77 14.38 13.05 28.92
CA LEU A 77 14.06 11.64 28.63
C LEU A 77 14.89 10.70 29.52
N ALA A 78 16.19 10.96 29.67
CA ALA A 78 17.07 10.16 30.51
C ALA A 78 16.63 10.13 32.00
N GLN A 79 15.93 11.17 32.47
CA GLN A 79 15.42 11.26 33.84
C GLN A 79 14.04 10.63 34.00
N ILE A 80 13.13 10.81 33.03
CA ILE A 80 11.74 10.37 33.15
C ILE A 80 11.57 8.92 32.73
N VAL A 81 12.23 8.46 31.66
CA VAL A 81 12.03 7.09 31.14
C VAL A 81 12.23 6.01 32.23
N PRO A 82 13.30 6.06 33.06
CA PRO A 82 13.50 5.07 34.11
C PRO A 82 12.41 5.05 35.19
N THR A 83 11.72 6.17 35.43
CA THR A 83 10.69 6.27 36.49
C THR A 83 9.35 5.73 36.04
N LEU A 84 9.13 5.55 34.73
CA LEU A 84 7.82 5.14 34.20
C LEU A 84 7.46 3.70 34.54
N ALA A 85 8.44 2.82 34.74
CA ALA A 85 8.16 1.39 34.92
C ALA A 85 7.13 1.14 36.04
N ASP A 86 7.30 1.84 37.17
CA ASP A 86 6.47 1.72 38.38
C ASP A 86 5.22 2.61 38.39
N GLU A 87 5.03 3.43 37.37
CA GLU A 87 3.92 4.38 37.31
C GLU A 87 2.59 3.74 36.95
N SER A 88 1.50 4.41 37.35
CA SER A 88 0.16 3.96 36.99
C SER A 88 -0.07 4.05 35.48
N SER A 89 -0.94 3.18 34.93
CA SER A 89 -1.35 3.25 33.52
C SER A 89 -2.00 4.59 33.14
N ARG A 90 -2.45 5.40 34.09
CA ARG A 90 -2.93 6.76 33.80
C ARG A 90 -1.77 7.72 33.52
N VAL A 91 -0.70 7.63 34.29
CA VAL A 91 0.48 8.49 34.16
C VAL A 91 1.27 8.11 32.91
N LYS A 92 1.46 6.81 32.66
CA LYS A 92 2.12 6.31 31.44
C LYS A 92 1.47 6.84 30.16
N ARG A 93 0.13 6.94 30.14
CA ARG A 93 -0.62 7.49 29.00
C ARG A 93 -0.41 8.99 28.80
N GLN A 94 -0.39 9.78 29.87
CA GLN A 94 -0.01 11.19 29.76
C GLN A 94 1.43 11.37 29.27
N TYR A 95 2.29 10.39 29.55
CA TYR A 95 3.64 10.38 29.04
C TYR A 95 3.69 10.01 27.55
N VAL A 96 2.82 9.12 27.06
CA VAL A 96 2.67 8.85 25.62
C VAL A 96 2.37 10.15 24.86
N ASP A 97 1.38 10.94 25.30
CA ASP A 97 1.06 12.25 24.69
C ASP A 97 2.31 13.16 24.61
N PHE A 98 3.12 13.16 25.66
CA PHE A 98 4.35 13.95 25.70
C PHE A 98 5.42 13.42 24.74
N LEU A 99 5.57 12.09 24.65
CA LEU A 99 6.52 11.43 23.75
C LEU A 99 6.17 11.65 22.27
N GLU A 100 4.88 11.68 21.95
CA GLU A 100 4.36 12.06 20.64
C GLU A 100 4.74 13.50 20.28
N GLU A 101 4.51 14.46 21.20
CA GLU A 101 4.79 15.89 20.98
C GLU A 101 6.28 16.18 20.74
N ILE A 102 7.19 15.42 21.38
CA ILE A 102 8.63 15.57 21.14
C ILE A 102 9.09 14.92 19.81
N GLY A 103 8.24 14.10 19.18
CA GLY A 103 8.46 13.48 17.89
C GLY A 103 9.49 12.35 17.92
N ASN A 104 10.31 12.25 16.88
CA ASN A 104 11.23 11.12 16.67
C ASN A 104 12.20 10.83 17.84
N SER A 105 12.47 11.81 18.72
CA SER A 105 13.26 11.59 19.94
C SER A 105 12.55 10.73 20.99
N GLY A 106 11.21 10.69 20.98
CA GLY A 106 10.39 9.90 21.89
C GLY A 106 10.13 8.45 21.44
N THR A 107 10.40 8.15 20.16
CA THR A 107 10.12 6.84 19.54
C THR A 107 10.68 5.66 20.33
N ALA A 108 11.93 5.76 20.81
CA ALA A 108 12.55 4.66 21.57
C ALA A 108 11.78 4.35 22.87
N ALA A 109 11.32 5.38 23.59
CA ALA A 109 10.55 5.20 24.81
C ALA A 109 9.13 4.67 24.52
N LEU A 110 8.53 5.09 23.40
CA LEU A 110 7.24 4.52 22.95
C LEU A 110 7.37 3.04 22.61
N VAL A 111 8.46 2.63 21.95
CA VAL A 111 8.75 1.22 21.65
C VAL A 111 8.86 0.39 22.93
N ASP A 112 9.50 0.92 23.99
CA ASP A 112 9.54 0.25 25.29
C ASP A 112 8.14 0.08 25.90
N LEU A 113 7.26 1.07 25.73
CA LEU A 113 5.87 1.03 26.21
C LEU A 113 4.99 0.01 25.46
N LEU A 114 5.43 -0.49 24.30
CA LEU A 114 4.78 -1.63 23.62
C LEU A 114 4.90 -2.95 24.41
N GLN A 115 5.71 -2.99 25.49
CA GLN A 115 5.77 -4.13 26.40
C GLN A 115 4.99 -3.90 27.70
N ASP A 116 4.25 -2.79 27.82
CA ASP A 116 3.53 -2.48 29.06
C ASP A 116 2.41 -3.51 29.34
N PRO A 117 2.21 -3.93 30.60
CA PRO A 117 1.13 -4.85 30.96
C PRO A 117 -0.27 -4.33 30.58
N SER A 118 -0.47 -3.02 30.57
CA SER A 118 -1.74 -2.39 30.21
C SER A 118 -1.93 -2.34 28.69
N LYS A 119 -2.92 -3.09 28.20
CA LYS A 119 -3.38 -3.03 26.80
C LYS A 119 -3.58 -1.61 26.29
N ARG A 120 -4.18 -0.73 27.10
CA ARG A 120 -4.42 0.68 26.73
C ARG A 120 -3.14 1.50 26.58
N VAL A 121 -2.10 1.20 27.35
CA VAL A 121 -0.81 1.92 27.22
C VAL A 121 -0.14 1.51 25.92
N ARG A 122 -0.17 0.22 25.59
CA ARG A 122 0.36 -0.30 24.32
C ARG A 122 -0.39 0.25 23.11
N GLU A 123 -1.72 0.28 23.18
CA GLU A 123 -2.60 0.84 22.13
C GLU A 123 -2.28 2.31 21.86
N GLU A 124 -2.24 3.15 22.90
CA GLU A 124 -1.89 4.58 22.75
C GLU A 124 -0.43 4.78 22.30
N ALA A 125 0.49 3.91 22.72
CA ALA A 125 1.87 3.95 22.23
C ALA A 125 1.98 3.59 20.74
N VAL A 126 1.14 2.69 20.23
CA VAL A 126 1.04 2.37 18.79
C VAL A 126 0.52 3.57 18.01
N GLU A 127 -0.59 4.16 18.46
CA GLU A 127 -1.17 5.39 17.86
C GLU A 127 -0.12 6.51 17.77
N ALA A 128 0.57 6.81 18.89
CA ALA A 128 1.61 7.82 18.92
C ALA A 128 2.80 7.50 17.98
N LEU A 129 3.21 6.23 17.86
CA LEU A 129 4.26 5.84 16.90
C LEU A 129 3.80 6.07 15.46
N GLY A 130 2.54 5.77 15.16
CA GLY A 130 1.92 6.04 13.86
C GLY A 130 1.90 7.52 13.52
N GLU A 131 1.40 8.35 14.43
CA GLU A 131 1.37 9.82 14.27
C GLU A 131 2.78 10.40 14.05
N ILE A 132 3.76 10.00 14.86
CA ILE A 132 5.15 10.41 14.67
C ILE A 132 5.63 9.97 13.28
N GLY A 133 5.45 8.70 12.93
CA GLY A 133 5.93 8.14 11.67
C GLY A 133 5.35 8.84 10.45
N GLU A 134 4.05 9.10 10.45
CA GLU A 134 3.35 9.77 9.35
C GLU A 134 3.81 11.24 9.22
N ASN A 135 3.93 11.95 10.34
CA ASN A 135 4.39 13.34 10.39
C ASN A 135 5.83 13.48 9.90
N GLU A 136 6.72 12.59 10.34
CA GLU A 136 8.12 12.57 9.91
C GLU A 136 8.24 12.23 8.41
N ARG A 137 7.46 11.25 7.92
CA ARG A 137 7.39 10.93 6.48
C ARG A 137 6.91 12.11 5.65
N LYS A 138 5.80 12.73 6.02
CA LYS A 138 5.23 13.90 5.31
C LYS A 138 6.22 15.06 5.25
N ALA A 139 7.07 15.18 6.27
CA ALA A 139 8.12 16.20 6.32
C ALA A 139 9.44 15.79 5.64
N GLY A 140 9.52 14.60 5.02
CA GLY A 140 10.72 14.10 4.34
C GLY A 140 11.88 13.77 5.29
N ARG A 141 11.59 13.45 6.55
CA ARG A 141 12.57 13.09 7.59
C ARG A 141 12.58 11.59 7.84
N ASN A 142 13.53 11.12 8.65
CA ASN A 142 13.63 9.70 9.01
C ASN A 142 12.51 9.32 10.00
N TYR A 143 11.72 8.32 9.63
CA TYR A 143 10.61 7.75 10.41
C TYR A 143 10.81 6.24 10.69
N ASP A 144 12.00 5.69 10.42
CA ASP A 144 12.25 4.25 10.39
C ASP A 144 12.05 3.60 11.76
N ALA A 145 12.50 4.26 12.82
CA ALA A 145 12.32 3.79 14.18
C ALA A 145 10.83 3.64 14.56
N ALA A 146 9.97 4.55 14.06
CA ALA A 146 8.54 4.49 14.32
C ALA A 146 7.90 3.31 13.59
N ALA A 147 8.21 3.16 12.29
CA ALA A 147 7.73 2.04 11.48
C ALA A 147 8.22 0.66 12.01
N ILE A 148 9.47 0.57 12.45
CA ILE A 148 10.03 -0.64 13.06
C ILE A 148 9.34 -0.94 14.40
N GLY A 149 9.06 0.08 15.21
CA GLY A 149 8.28 -0.05 16.44
C GLY A 149 6.89 -0.63 16.19
N LEU A 150 6.17 -0.07 15.23
CA LEU A 150 4.85 -0.57 14.81
C LEU A 150 4.90 -2.02 14.33
N ALA A 151 5.94 -2.40 13.58
CA ALA A 151 6.13 -3.79 13.16
C ALA A 151 6.22 -4.77 14.34
N GLY A 152 6.83 -4.35 15.46
CA GLY A 152 6.87 -5.15 16.69
C GLY A 152 5.48 -5.38 17.29
N ALA A 153 4.60 -4.37 17.24
CA ALA A 153 3.23 -4.44 17.76
C ALA A 153 2.30 -5.37 16.96
N LEU A 154 2.67 -5.76 15.72
CA LEU A 154 1.90 -6.73 14.94
C LEU A 154 1.79 -8.11 15.64
N THR A 155 2.72 -8.42 16.54
CA THR A 155 2.71 -9.66 17.32
C THR A 155 1.93 -9.59 18.62
N ASP A 156 1.34 -8.44 18.97
CA ASP A 156 0.62 -8.24 20.24
C ASP A 156 -0.51 -9.27 20.43
N ALA A 157 -0.68 -9.72 21.67
CA ALA A 157 -1.72 -10.68 22.03
C ALA A 157 -3.14 -10.08 21.93
N SER A 158 -3.26 -8.75 22.09
CA SER A 158 -4.51 -8.01 21.92
C SER A 158 -4.79 -7.77 20.44
N ASN A 159 -5.95 -8.23 19.98
CA ASN A 159 -6.40 -7.95 18.61
C ASN A 159 -6.55 -6.46 18.34
N ASP A 160 -6.93 -5.65 19.33
CA ASP A 160 -7.10 -4.21 19.12
C ASP A 160 -5.75 -3.53 18.88
N VAL A 161 -4.72 -3.88 19.66
CA VAL A 161 -3.35 -3.33 19.50
C VAL A 161 -2.76 -3.79 18.18
N PHE A 162 -2.98 -5.07 17.83
CA PHE A 162 -2.59 -5.61 16.54
C PHE A 162 -3.24 -4.85 15.37
N ARG A 163 -4.55 -4.60 15.42
CA ARG A 163 -5.26 -3.89 14.35
C ARG A 163 -4.86 -2.43 14.26
N GLU A 164 -4.65 -1.76 15.39
CA GLU A 164 -4.11 -0.41 15.43
C GLU A 164 -2.73 -0.37 14.75
N ALA A 165 -1.85 -1.33 15.06
CA ALA A 165 -0.53 -1.38 14.44
C ALA A 165 -0.59 -1.60 12.92
N VAL A 166 -1.57 -2.37 12.42
CA VAL A 166 -1.81 -2.52 10.98
C VAL A 166 -2.28 -1.19 10.37
N ALA A 167 -3.26 -0.53 11.00
CA ALA A 167 -3.79 0.75 10.53
C ALA A 167 -2.69 1.83 10.46
N GLU A 168 -1.91 1.97 11.54
CA GLU A 168 -0.83 2.94 11.62
C GLU A 168 0.30 2.65 10.61
N LEU A 169 0.62 1.39 10.32
CA LEU A 169 1.55 1.06 9.24
C LEU A 169 1.01 1.45 7.85
N GLY A 170 -0.32 1.39 7.66
CA GLY A 170 -1.01 1.87 6.47
C GLY A 170 -0.93 3.39 6.29
N ASP A 171 -0.92 4.17 7.36
CA ASP A 171 -0.76 5.62 7.29
C ASP A 171 0.71 6.04 7.14
N VAL A 172 1.60 5.34 7.86
CA VAL A 172 3.04 5.56 7.79
C VAL A 172 3.60 5.18 6.42
N ARG A 173 3.15 4.10 5.77
CA ARG A 173 3.61 3.63 4.44
C ARG A 173 5.14 3.61 4.31
N PRO A 174 5.83 2.77 5.10
CA PRO A 174 7.28 2.77 5.12
C PRO A 174 7.88 2.33 3.78
N THR A 175 8.90 3.05 3.32
CA THR A 175 9.54 2.80 2.01
C THR A 175 11.07 2.89 2.07
N SER A 176 11.67 3.03 3.25
CA SER A 176 13.13 2.97 3.38
C SER A 176 13.59 1.52 3.47
N ALA A 177 14.78 1.22 2.95
CA ALA A 177 15.35 -0.13 3.07
C ALA A 177 15.48 -0.60 4.53
N GLU A 178 15.76 0.32 5.46
CA GLU A 178 15.87 0.02 6.89
C GLU A 178 14.53 -0.41 7.48
N SER A 179 13.46 0.36 7.30
CA SER A 179 12.14 0.02 7.82
C SER A 179 11.54 -1.22 7.15
N LEU A 180 11.68 -1.34 5.83
CA LEU A 180 11.16 -2.48 5.05
C LEU A 180 11.75 -3.83 5.49
N ALA A 181 13.02 -3.85 5.93
CA ALA A 181 13.69 -5.06 6.42
C ALA A 181 13.00 -5.69 7.64
N PHE A 182 12.19 -4.92 8.37
CA PHE A 182 11.43 -5.39 9.54
C PHE A 182 9.93 -5.42 9.29
N VAL A 183 9.38 -4.39 8.65
CA VAL A 183 7.94 -4.22 8.43
C VAL A 183 7.40 -5.31 7.50
N VAL A 184 8.04 -5.55 6.35
CA VAL A 184 7.53 -6.52 5.37
C VAL A 184 7.51 -7.95 5.93
N PRO A 185 8.59 -8.47 6.56
CA PRO A 185 8.53 -9.77 7.22
C PRO A 185 7.46 -9.86 8.32
N ALA A 186 7.27 -8.79 9.11
CA ALA A 186 6.26 -8.77 10.16
C ALA A 186 4.83 -8.83 9.58
N LEU A 187 4.54 -8.08 8.50
CA LEU A 187 3.27 -8.14 7.78
C LEU A 187 3.04 -9.53 7.15
N ILE A 188 4.07 -10.16 6.59
CA ILE A 188 3.99 -11.53 6.04
C ILE A 188 3.59 -12.54 7.13
N VAL A 189 4.09 -12.40 8.34
CA VAL A 189 3.66 -13.26 9.46
C VAL A 189 2.22 -12.93 9.86
N ALA A 190 1.90 -11.63 9.96
CA ALA A 190 0.59 -11.13 10.35
C ALA A 190 -0.52 -11.49 9.34
N GLN A 191 -0.21 -11.74 8.07
CA GLN A 191 -1.19 -12.05 7.03
C GLN A 191 -1.99 -13.34 7.30
N THR A 192 -1.57 -14.15 8.28
CA THR A 192 -2.27 -15.38 8.70
C THR A 192 -3.02 -15.23 10.03
N LYS A 193 -2.92 -14.06 10.68
CA LYS A 193 -3.40 -13.83 12.05
C LYS A 193 -4.82 -13.29 12.07
N GLY A 194 -5.61 -13.77 13.03
CA GLY A 194 -6.89 -13.17 13.39
C GLY A 194 -8.01 -13.39 12.37
N SER A 195 -8.97 -12.47 12.35
CA SER A 195 -10.16 -12.55 11.49
C SER A 195 -9.82 -12.32 10.02
N SER A 196 -10.71 -12.72 9.10
CA SER A 196 -10.54 -12.41 7.68
C SER A 196 -10.45 -10.91 7.41
N SER A 197 -11.13 -10.06 8.18
CA SER A 197 -10.99 -8.60 8.07
C SER A 197 -9.58 -8.14 8.43
N ALA A 198 -8.94 -8.72 9.43
CA ALA A 198 -7.60 -8.27 9.81
C ALA A 198 -6.54 -8.73 8.81
N ARG A 199 -6.71 -9.93 8.22
CA ARG A 199 -5.84 -10.40 7.12
C ARG A 199 -6.04 -9.55 5.87
N ASP A 200 -7.27 -9.13 5.58
CA ASP A 200 -7.62 -8.19 4.51
C ASP A 200 -6.86 -6.86 4.70
N ASP A 201 -6.96 -6.25 5.89
CA ASP A 201 -6.25 -5.00 6.23
C ASP A 201 -4.72 -5.13 6.08
N VAL A 202 -4.14 -6.30 6.44
CA VAL A 202 -2.69 -6.55 6.26
C VAL A 202 -2.31 -6.56 4.77
N LEU A 203 -3.15 -7.11 3.90
CA LEU A 203 -2.88 -7.08 2.46
C LEU A 203 -3.00 -5.67 1.90
N ASP A 204 -3.96 -4.86 2.37
CA ASP A 204 -4.08 -3.43 2.00
C ASP A 204 -2.78 -2.69 2.29
N VAL A 205 -2.19 -2.89 3.48
CA VAL A 205 -0.92 -2.24 3.85
C VAL A 205 0.23 -2.71 2.97
N LEU A 206 0.33 -4.02 2.69
CA LEU A 206 1.35 -4.56 1.78
C LEU A 206 1.23 -3.95 0.38
N GLY A 207 0.01 -3.88 -0.17
CA GLY A 207 -0.25 -3.29 -1.48
C GLY A 207 0.02 -1.79 -1.52
N GLN A 208 -0.39 -1.04 -0.50
CA GLN A 208 -0.08 0.39 -0.35
C GLN A 208 1.42 0.67 -0.30
N ILE A 209 2.19 -0.12 0.45
CA ILE A 209 3.66 -0.02 0.46
C ILE A 209 4.20 -0.34 -0.94
N GLY A 210 3.73 -1.43 -1.56
CA GLY A 210 4.15 -1.85 -2.90
C GLY A 210 3.89 -0.79 -3.96
N GLU A 211 2.75 -0.12 -3.94
CA GLU A 211 2.45 0.99 -4.85
C GLU A 211 3.44 2.14 -4.73
N ASP A 212 3.81 2.50 -3.50
CA ASP A 212 4.73 3.61 -3.25
C ASP A 212 6.16 3.23 -3.65
N LEU A 213 6.55 1.96 -3.51
CA LEU A 213 7.80 1.43 -4.06
C LEU A 213 7.82 1.48 -5.60
N VAL A 214 6.73 1.10 -6.25
CA VAL A 214 6.59 1.21 -7.72
C VAL A 214 6.75 2.65 -8.18
N LYS A 215 6.15 3.63 -7.48
CA LYS A 215 6.30 5.07 -7.80
C LYS A 215 7.75 5.53 -7.67
N LYS A 216 8.54 4.91 -6.78
CA LYS A 216 9.97 5.17 -6.60
C LYS A 216 10.88 4.37 -7.55
N GLY A 217 10.33 3.42 -8.30
CA GLY A 217 11.11 2.52 -9.14
C GLY A 217 11.88 1.47 -8.35
N GLU A 218 11.41 1.14 -7.14
CA GLU A 218 12.00 0.12 -6.27
C GLU A 218 11.35 -1.26 -6.48
N ALA A 219 12.08 -2.31 -6.12
CA ALA A 219 11.64 -3.69 -6.31
C ALA A 219 10.51 -4.06 -5.34
N THR A 220 9.53 -4.81 -5.82
CA THR A 220 8.36 -5.26 -5.05
C THR A 220 8.25 -6.78 -4.94
N ASP A 221 9.30 -7.53 -5.29
CA ASP A 221 9.27 -9.01 -5.37
C ASP A 221 8.73 -9.66 -4.08
N THR A 222 9.23 -9.27 -2.91
CA THR A 222 8.78 -9.83 -1.63
C THR A 222 7.32 -9.51 -1.32
N ILE A 223 6.85 -8.31 -1.69
CA ILE A 223 5.45 -7.91 -1.51
C ILE A 223 4.56 -8.69 -2.47
N ARG A 224 4.95 -8.78 -3.75
CA ARG A 224 4.26 -9.63 -4.74
C ARG A 224 4.11 -11.06 -4.21
N ASP A 225 5.19 -11.66 -3.74
CA ASP A 225 5.18 -13.05 -3.28
C ASP A 225 4.27 -13.22 -2.05
N ALA A 226 4.23 -12.25 -1.14
CA ALA A 226 3.30 -12.22 -0.02
C ALA A 226 1.84 -12.15 -0.49
N LEU A 227 1.53 -11.27 -1.45
CA LEU A 227 0.19 -11.16 -2.01
C LEU A 227 -0.22 -12.44 -2.77
N ILE A 228 0.71 -13.12 -3.45
CA ILE A 228 0.47 -14.44 -4.06
C ILE A 228 0.08 -15.47 -3.00
N VAL A 229 0.71 -15.47 -1.82
CA VAL A 229 0.29 -16.34 -0.70
C VAL A 229 -1.16 -16.03 -0.28
N GLY A 230 -1.57 -14.76 -0.27
CA GLY A 230 -2.92 -14.31 0.04
C GLY A 230 -4.02 -14.89 -0.87
N LEU A 231 -3.68 -15.31 -2.10
CA LEU A 231 -4.62 -15.99 -3.00
C LEU A 231 -5.06 -17.36 -2.48
N ASN A 232 -4.39 -17.92 -1.47
CA ASN A 232 -4.75 -19.21 -0.86
C ASN A 232 -5.54 -19.06 0.45
N ASP A 233 -5.98 -17.85 0.80
CA ASP A 233 -6.73 -17.64 2.04
C ASP A 233 -8.11 -18.33 2.02
N GLY A 234 -8.54 -18.83 3.18
CA GLY A 234 -9.86 -19.46 3.34
C GLY A 234 -11.04 -18.52 3.11
N SER A 235 -10.84 -17.20 3.21
CA SER A 235 -11.84 -16.17 2.94
C SER A 235 -11.74 -15.67 1.51
N SER A 236 -12.83 -15.77 0.75
CA SER A 236 -12.88 -15.22 -0.61
C SER A 236 -12.66 -13.71 -0.64
N LYS A 237 -12.97 -12.98 0.46
CA LYS A 237 -12.70 -11.54 0.56
C LYS A 237 -11.19 -11.25 0.50
N VAL A 238 -10.42 -11.99 1.29
CA VAL A 238 -8.95 -11.85 1.36
C VAL A 238 -8.34 -12.24 0.02
N ARG A 239 -8.80 -13.33 -0.61
CA ARG A 239 -8.35 -13.73 -1.94
C ARG A 239 -8.64 -12.66 -3.01
N THR A 240 -9.85 -12.09 -3.01
CA THR A 240 -10.17 -10.99 -3.95
C THR A 240 -9.32 -9.75 -3.71
N ASN A 241 -8.97 -9.48 -2.45
CA ASN A 241 -8.15 -8.32 -2.09
C ASN A 241 -6.70 -8.52 -2.55
N ALA A 242 -6.13 -9.69 -2.28
CA ALA A 242 -4.80 -10.07 -2.76
C ALA A 242 -4.63 -9.89 -4.28
N ILE A 243 -5.65 -10.27 -5.06
CA ILE A 243 -5.67 -10.05 -6.51
C ILE A 243 -5.73 -8.55 -6.86
N ALA A 244 -6.50 -7.76 -6.11
CA ALA A 244 -6.60 -6.31 -6.29
C ALA A 244 -5.22 -5.67 -6.11
N GLU A 245 -4.57 -5.96 -4.99
CA GLU A 245 -3.27 -5.40 -4.63
C GLU A 245 -2.19 -5.82 -5.63
N LEU A 246 -2.16 -7.08 -6.10
CA LEU A 246 -1.25 -7.51 -7.17
C LEU A 246 -1.43 -6.68 -8.45
N SER A 247 -2.67 -6.33 -8.78
CA SER A 247 -2.99 -5.49 -9.94
C SER A 247 -2.57 -4.04 -9.75
N ASP A 248 -2.72 -3.48 -8.55
CA ASP A 248 -2.43 -2.08 -8.25
C ASP A 248 -0.94 -1.80 -8.11
N ILE A 249 -0.17 -2.75 -7.55
CA ILE A 249 1.30 -2.72 -7.62
C ILE A 249 1.84 -3.09 -9.01
N ARG A 250 0.97 -3.39 -9.98
CA ARG A 250 1.31 -3.74 -11.37
C ARG A 250 2.32 -4.89 -11.47
N ALA A 251 2.20 -5.90 -10.61
CA ALA A 251 3.14 -7.02 -10.54
C ALA A 251 2.99 -7.96 -11.75
N ALA A 252 3.55 -7.58 -12.89
CA ALA A 252 3.51 -8.40 -14.10
C ALA A 252 4.74 -9.32 -14.16
N SER A 253 4.59 -10.53 -13.64
CA SER A 253 5.60 -11.59 -13.66
C SER A 253 4.97 -12.92 -14.03
N THR A 254 5.79 -13.89 -14.44
CA THR A 254 5.33 -15.26 -14.72
C THR A 254 4.62 -15.83 -13.49
N GLU A 255 5.20 -15.64 -12.31
CA GLU A 255 4.69 -16.09 -11.02
C GLU A 255 3.31 -15.48 -10.73
N THR A 256 3.15 -14.16 -10.94
CA THR A 256 1.85 -13.50 -10.78
C THR A 256 0.84 -14.04 -11.77
N PHE A 257 1.20 -14.18 -13.05
CA PHE A 257 0.27 -14.67 -14.07
C PHE A 257 -0.17 -16.10 -13.79
N THR A 258 0.74 -16.99 -13.40
CA THR A 258 0.39 -18.36 -13.00
C THR A 258 -0.57 -18.36 -11.81
N ALA A 259 -0.29 -17.58 -10.75
CA ALA A 259 -1.16 -17.52 -9.59
C ALA A 259 -2.56 -16.97 -9.91
N LEU A 260 -2.65 -15.94 -10.76
CA LEU A 260 -3.92 -15.37 -11.21
C LEU A 260 -4.69 -16.31 -12.15
N ILE A 261 -3.99 -17.07 -12.99
CA ILE A 261 -4.58 -18.11 -13.84
C ILE A 261 -5.18 -19.23 -12.97
N ASP A 262 -4.45 -19.68 -11.94
CA ASP A 262 -4.97 -20.67 -10.99
C ASP A 262 -6.23 -20.14 -10.26
N ALA A 263 -6.29 -18.85 -9.96
CA ALA A 263 -7.47 -18.21 -9.36
C ALA A 263 -8.71 -18.20 -10.27
N LEU A 264 -8.59 -18.50 -11.57
CA LEU A 264 -9.75 -18.74 -12.46
C LEU A 264 -10.45 -20.08 -12.15
N LEU A 265 -9.82 -20.97 -11.37
CA LEU A 265 -10.40 -22.22 -10.89
C LEU A 265 -11.06 -22.09 -9.52
N ASP A 266 -11.02 -20.91 -8.90
CA ASP A 266 -11.54 -20.67 -7.55
C ASP A 266 -13.03 -20.99 -7.44
N ASP A 267 -13.47 -21.46 -6.27
CA ASP A 267 -14.88 -21.80 -6.01
C ASP A 267 -15.79 -20.56 -6.02
N SER A 268 -15.27 -19.43 -5.56
CA SER A 268 -15.95 -18.14 -5.52
C SER A 268 -15.95 -17.46 -6.87
N LYS A 269 -17.15 -17.17 -7.38
CA LYS A 269 -17.34 -16.37 -8.60
C LYS A 269 -16.65 -15.00 -8.50
N SER A 270 -16.66 -14.37 -7.32
CA SER A 270 -16.04 -13.06 -7.12
C SER A 270 -14.52 -13.11 -7.29
N VAL A 271 -13.88 -14.21 -6.87
CA VAL A 271 -12.43 -14.40 -7.04
C VAL A 271 -12.10 -14.62 -8.52
N ARG A 272 -12.83 -15.52 -9.20
CA ARG A 272 -12.64 -15.76 -10.64
C ARG A 272 -12.79 -14.49 -11.47
N ASN A 273 -13.86 -13.72 -11.25
CA ASN A 273 -14.08 -12.46 -11.95
C ASN A 273 -12.95 -11.45 -11.69
N ARG A 274 -12.49 -11.35 -10.44
CA ARG A 274 -11.41 -10.43 -10.07
C ARG A 274 -10.07 -10.86 -10.69
N ALA A 275 -9.80 -12.16 -10.76
CA ALA A 275 -8.64 -12.72 -11.43
C ALA A 275 -8.66 -12.43 -12.94
N GLU A 276 -9.81 -12.61 -13.60
CA GLU A 276 -10.02 -12.24 -15.00
C GLU A 276 -9.70 -10.75 -15.25
N ASP A 277 -10.29 -9.85 -14.46
CA ASP A 277 -10.03 -8.40 -14.57
C ASP A 277 -8.54 -8.07 -14.39
N ALA A 278 -7.87 -8.70 -13.42
CA ALA A 278 -6.45 -8.48 -13.14
C ALA A 278 -5.55 -9.01 -14.27
N LEU A 279 -5.84 -10.22 -14.79
CA LEU A 279 -5.13 -10.81 -15.93
C LEU A 279 -5.25 -9.92 -17.18
N ILE A 280 -6.43 -9.36 -17.45
CA ILE A 280 -6.63 -8.42 -18.55
C ILE A 280 -5.81 -7.14 -18.33
N LYS A 281 -5.93 -6.51 -17.15
CA LYS A 281 -5.25 -5.24 -16.84
C LYS A 281 -3.73 -5.38 -16.91
N LEU A 282 -3.16 -6.45 -16.36
CA LEU A 282 -1.72 -6.70 -16.38
C LEU A 282 -1.26 -7.23 -17.75
N GLY A 283 -2.07 -8.06 -18.40
CA GLY A 283 -1.74 -8.75 -19.65
C GLY A 283 -1.67 -7.84 -20.88
N ARG A 284 -2.41 -6.73 -20.91
CA ARG A 284 -2.37 -5.74 -22.02
C ARG A 284 -0.95 -5.24 -22.33
N GLY A 285 -0.12 -5.06 -21.30
CA GLY A 285 1.30 -4.67 -21.46
C GLY A 285 2.28 -5.84 -21.60
N HIS A 286 1.82 -7.09 -21.44
CA HIS A 286 2.67 -8.27 -21.25
C HIS A 286 2.16 -9.49 -22.03
N ALA A 287 1.54 -9.24 -23.19
CA ALA A 287 0.89 -10.27 -23.98
C ALA A 287 1.84 -11.44 -24.35
N VAL A 288 3.11 -11.15 -24.64
CA VAL A 288 4.13 -12.17 -24.96
C VAL A 288 4.37 -13.13 -23.79
N THR A 289 4.32 -12.64 -22.55
CA THR A 289 4.56 -13.43 -21.34
C THR A 289 3.33 -14.24 -20.94
N ILE A 290 2.15 -13.61 -20.94
CA ILE A 290 0.92 -14.24 -20.45
C ILE A 290 0.27 -15.22 -21.45
N THR A 291 0.41 -14.97 -22.77
CA THR A 291 -0.27 -15.78 -23.80
C THR A 291 0.11 -17.27 -23.77
N PRO A 292 1.39 -17.67 -23.63
CA PRO A 292 1.74 -19.09 -23.51
C PRO A 292 1.10 -19.76 -22.30
N LEU A 293 1.08 -19.08 -21.14
CA LEU A 293 0.48 -19.62 -19.91
C LEU A 293 -1.04 -19.82 -20.07
N LEU A 294 -1.72 -18.87 -20.72
CA LEU A 294 -3.14 -18.99 -21.06
C LEU A 294 -3.39 -20.13 -22.07
N ALA A 295 -2.50 -20.31 -23.05
CA ALA A 295 -2.60 -21.37 -24.05
C ALA A 295 -2.52 -22.78 -23.43
N ASP A 296 -1.66 -22.96 -22.42
CA ASP A 296 -1.56 -24.22 -21.68
C ASP A 296 -2.90 -24.57 -21.01
N VAL A 297 -3.57 -23.59 -20.38
CA VAL A 297 -4.90 -23.80 -19.77
C VAL A 297 -5.96 -24.15 -20.80
N LEU A 298 -5.96 -23.48 -21.96
CA LEU A 298 -6.90 -23.82 -23.04
C LEU A 298 -6.75 -25.26 -23.51
N THR A 299 -5.53 -25.79 -23.50
CA THR A 299 -5.25 -27.12 -24.06
C THR A 299 -5.40 -28.23 -23.01
N ASP A 300 -4.90 -28.01 -21.79
CA ASP A 300 -4.72 -29.06 -20.81
C ASP A 300 -5.81 -29.09 -19.72
N SER A 301 -6.49 -27.96 -19.49
CA SER A 301 -7.47 -27.85 -18.41
C SER A 301 -8.76 -28.63 -18.72
N GLN A 302 -9.19 -29.45 -17.76
CA GLN A 302 -10.49 -30.12 -17.83
C GLN A 302 -11.66 -29.20 -17.45
N SER A 303 -11.38 -28.05 -16.81
CA SER A 303 -12.42 -27.11 -16.38
C SER A 303 -12.92 -26.27 -17.55
N VAL A 304 -14.15 -26.54 -18.00
CA VAL A 304 -14.84 -25.74 -19.03
C VAL A 304 -14.90 -24.26 -18.64
N GLY A 305 -15.15 -23.98 -17.35
CA GLY A 305 -15.20 -22.61 -16.84
C GLY A 305 -13.87 -21.88 -16.98
N ALA A 306 -12.76 -22.53 -16.61
CA ALA A 306 -11.43 -21.92 -16.75
C ALA A 306 -11.07 -21.67 -18.22
N ARG A 307 -11.34 -22.64 -19.11
CA ARG A 307 -11.10 -22.44 -20.56
C ARG A 307 -11.95 -21.29 -21.10
N GLY A 308 -13.20 -21.16 -20.67
CA GLY A 308 -14.07 -20.03 -21.02
C GLY A 308 -13.51 -18.68 -20.55
N HIS A 309 -13.12 -18.56 -19.28
CA HIS A 309 -12.49 -17.34 -18.75
C HIS A 309 -11.19 -17.00 -19.49
N VAL A 310 -10.36 -17.98 -19.81
CA VAL A 310 -9.12 -17.76 -20.56
C VAL A 310 -9.39 -17.23 -21.97
N VAL A 311 -10.42 -17.73 -22.65
CA VAL A 311 -10.84 -17.18 -23.95
C VAL A 311 -11.20 -15.70 -23.82
N ASP A 312 -11.96 -15.34 -22.79
CA ASP A 312 -12.39 -13.95 -22.55
C ASP A 312 -11.17 -13.04 -22.25
N VAL A 313 -10.22 -13.50 -21.41
CA VAL A 313 -8.95 -12.79 -21.13
C VAL A 313 -8.14 -12.59 -22.42
N LEU A 314 -7.96 -13.64 -23.21
CA LEU A 314 -7.24 -13.58 -24.48
C LEU A 314 -7.89 -12.58 -25.44
N GLY A 315 -9.21 -12.63 -25.58
CA GLY A 315 -9.97 -11.71 -26.43
C GLY A 315 -9.75 -10.25 -26.09
N GLU A 316 -9.85 -9.89 -24.81
CA GLU A 316 -9.66 -8.51 -24.32
C GLU A 316 -8.20 -8.02 -24.46
N ILE A 317 -7.22 -8.89 -24.25
CA ILE A 317 -5.80 -8.58 -24.52
C ILE A 317 -5.60 -8.37 -26.03
N GLY A 318 -6.14 -9.26 -26.86
CA GLY A 318 -6.04 -9.18 -28.31
C GLY A 318 -6.71 -7.94 -28.90
N GLU A 319 -7.86 -7.55 -28.35
CA GLU A 319 -8.57 -6.35 -28.78
C GLU A 319 -7.74 -5.09 -28.48
N ASP A 320 -7.11 -5.03 -27.31
CA ASP A 320 -6.21 -3.93 -26.94
C ASP A 320 -4.97 -3.87 -27.85
N LEU A 321 -4.34 -5.02 -28.12
CA LEU A 321 -3.22 -5.12 -29.06
C LEU A 321 -3.57 -4.55 -30.45
N ILE A 322 -4.71 -4.98 -31.00
CA ILE A 322 -5.16 -4.52 -32.33
C ILE A 322 -5.49 -3.02 -32.32
N LYS A 323 -6.13 -2.50 -31.26
CA LYS A 323 -6.37 -1.07 -31.11
C LYS A 323 -5.09 -0.25 -31.08
N ASN A 324 -4.02 -0.82 -30.52
CA ASN A 324 -2.71 -0.19 -30.39
C ASN A 324 -1.79 -0.42 -31.61
N GLY A 325 -2.29 -1.03 -32.68
CA GLY A 325 -1.58 -1.19 -33.96
C GLY A 325 -0.78 -2.48 -34.12
N ASP A 326 -0.85 -3.41 -33.15
CA ASP A 326 -0.32 -4.77 -33.28
C ASP A 326 -1.28 -5.63 -34.14
N SER A 327 -0.80 -6.74 -34.70
CA SER A 327 -1.65 -7.67 -35.46
C SER A 327 -2.57 -8.50 -34.58
N GLY A 328 -2.26 -8.63 -33.28
CA GLY A 328 -2.92 -9.54 -32.35
C GLY A 328 -2.66 -11.01 -32.66
N GLU A 329 -1.69 -11.32 -33.54
CA GLU A 329 -1.52 -12.67 -34.12
C GLU A 329 -1.29 -13.73 -33.04
N ILE A 330 -0.52 -13.42 -31.99
CA ILE A 330 -0.24 -14.35 -30.90
C ILE A 330 -1.52 -14.78 -30.18
N VAL A 331 -2.50 -13.89 -30.06
CA VAL A 331 -3.81 -14.15 -29.45
C VAL A 331 -4.75 -14.84 -30.43
N VAL A 332 -4.81 -14.35 -31.68
CA VAL A 332 -5.67 -14.92 -32.73
C VAL A 332 -5.39 -16.40 -32.92
N LYS A 333 -4.11 -16.82 -32.88
CA LYS A 333 -3.73 -18.24 -32.95
C LYS A 333 -4.35 -19.08 -31.82
N GLN A 334 -4.37 -18.56 -30.59
CA GLN A 334 -4.97 -19.29 -29.46
C GLN A 334 -6.50 -19.34 -29.56
N LEU A 335 -7.14 -18.26 -29.99
CA LEU A 335 -8.60 -18.25 -30.19
C LEU A 335 -9.03 -19.18 -31.33
N LEU A 336 -8.20 -19.35 -32.37
CA LEU A 336 -8.43 -20.35 -33.42
C LEU A 336 -8.38 -21.78 -32.87
N ILE A 337 -7.52 -22.07 -31.90
CA ILE A 337 -7.51 -23.37 -31.20
C ILE A 337 -8.81 -23.53 -30.41
N ALA A 338 -9.25 -22.50 -29.67
CA ALA A 338 -10.48 -22.53 -28.88
C ALA A 338 -11.77 -22.68 -29.73
N LEU A 339 -11.76 -22.29 -31.01
CA LEU A 339 -12.85 -22.60 -31.95
C LEU A 339 -13.06 -24.11 -32.19
N HIS A 340 -12.12 -24.95 -31.76
CA HIS A 340 -12.20 -26.41 -31.85
C HIS A 340 -12.37 -27.07 -30.48
N ASP A 341 -12.65 -26.30 -29.42
CA ASP A 341 -12.89 -26.87 -28.08
C ASP A 341 -14.06 -27.86 -28.10
N THR A 342 -13.98 -28.88 -27.26
CA THR A 342 -15.05 -29.87 -27.09
C THR A 342 -16.38 -29.24 -26.62
N ASP A 343 -16.31 -28.18 -25.82
CA ASP A 343 -17.45 -27.49 -25.26
C ASP A 343 -17.97 -26.37 -26.17
N ALA A 344 -19.28 -26.31 -26.35
CA ALA A 344 -19.90 -25.37 -27.27
C ALA A 344 -19.86 -23.92 -26.78
N ASP A 345 -19.81 -23.66 -25.47
CA ASP A 345 -19.73 -22.31 -24.93
C ASP A 345 -18.32 -21.74 -25.08
N VAL A 346 -17.28 -22.56 -24.93
CA VAL A 346 -15.89 -22.15 -25.22
C VAL A 346 -15.73 -21.79 -26.70
N ARG A 347 -16.21 -22.65 -27.61
CA ARG A 347 -16.20 -22.35 -29.06
C ARG A 347 -16.98 -21.08 -29.40
N ARG A 348 -18.12 -20.86 -28.74
CA ARG A 348 -18.96 -19.67 -28.93
C ARG A 348 -18.20 -18.41 -28.49
N ASN A 349 -17.60 -18.43 -27.29
CA ASN A 349 -16.81 -17.31 -26.78
C ASN A 349 -15.65 -17.00 -27.74
N ALA A 350 -14.92 -18.02 -28.22
CA ALA A 350 -13.81 -17.81 -29.14
C ALA A 350 -14.25 -17.12 -30.44
N ALA A 351 -15.41 -17.51 -31.00
CA ALA A 351 -15.98 -16.83 -32.15
C ALA A 351 -16.38 -15.38 -31.85
N ASP A 352 -16.98 -15.12 -30.69
CA ASP A 352 -17.36 -13.77 -30.28
C ASP A 352 -16.13 -12.87 -30.07
N GLU A 353 -15.09 -13.37 -29.40
CA GLU A 353 -13.84 -12.62 -29.15
C GLU A 353 -13.09 -12.29 -30.44
N LEU A 354 -12.92 -13.25 -31.36
CA LEU A 354 -12.37 -12.97 -32.69
C LEU A 354 -13.14 -11.87 -33.44
N GLY A 355 -14.46 -11.82 -33.23
CA GLY A 355 -15.33 -10.78 -33.76
C GLY A 355 -15.17 -9.41 -33.10
N LYS A 356 -15.01 -9.36 -31.76
CA LYS A 356 -14.77 -8.11 -31.00
C LYS A 356 -13.42 -7.50 -31.35
N MET A 357 -12.39 -8.35 -31.38
CA MET A 357 -11.04 -8.04 -31.87
C MET A 357 -11.01 -7.52 -33.30
N ARG A 358 -12.04 -7.82 -34.10
CA ARG A 358 -12.08 -7.58 -35.56
C ARG A 358 -10.87 -8.22 -36.23
N ALA A 359 -10.57 -9.48 -35.90
CA ALA A 359 -9.43 -10.21 -36.43
C ALA A 359 -9.56 -10.41 -37.95
N LYS A 360 -8.88 -9.57 -38.74
CA LYS A 360 -8.95 -9.56 -40.21
C LYS A 360 -8.06 -10.60 -40.89
N SER A 361 -7.30 -11.40 -40.13
CA SER A 361 -6.39 -12.37 -40.73
C SER A 361 -7.16 -13.42 -41.56
N PRO A 362 -6.59 -13.89 -42.69
CA PRO A 362 -7.22 -14.95 -43.49
C PRO A 362 -7.56 -16.21 -42.68
N GLU A 363 -6.71 -16.55 -41.70
CA GLU A 363 -6.89 -17.68 -40.80
C GLU A 363 -8.12 -17.47 -39.89
N ALA A 364 -8.29 -16.28 -39.33
CA ALA A 364 -9.46 -15.94 -38.50
C ALA A 364 -10.76 -16.04 -39.31
N ILE A 365 -10.79 -15.49 -40.53
CA ILE A 365 -11.96 -15.56 -41.42
C ILE A 365 -12.28 -17.01 -41.78
N THR A 366 -11.25 -17.81 -42.07
CA THR A 366 -11.41 -19.24 -42.41
C THR A 366 -11.97 -20.03 -41.23
N GLY A 367 -11.41 -19.85 -40.03
CA GLY A 367 -11.89 -20.49 -38.80
C GLY A 367 -13.34 -20.13 -38.47
N LEU A 368 -13.69 -18.84 -38.54
CA LEU A 368 -15.08 -18.38 -38.34
C LEU A 368 -16.03 -18.94 -39.41
N THR A 369 -15.59 -19.02 -40.66
CA THR A 369 -16.39 -19.61 -41.75
C THR A 369 -16.66 -21.09 -41.52
N GLN A 370 -15.70 -21.82 -40.95
CA GLN A 370 -15.91 -23.20 -40.52
C GLN A 370 -16.89 -23.28 -39.34
N ALA A 371 -16.80 -22.38 -38.37
CA ALA A 371 -17.70 -22.30 -37.22
C ALA A 371 -19.18 -22.00 -37.61
N LEU A 372 -19.44 -21.43 -38.80
CA LEU A 372 -20.81 -21.33 -39.34
C LEU A 372 -21.48 -22.69 -39.58
N LYS A 373 -20.71 -23.77 -39.63
CA LYS A 373 -21.18 -25.15 -39.79
C LYS A 373 -21.18 -25.94 -38.47
N ASP A 374 -20.90 -25.29 -37.34
CA ASP A 374 -20.87 -25.93 -36.02
C ASP A 374 -22.22 -26.57 -35.67
N ASN A 375 -22.20 -27.65 -34.88
CA ASN A 375 -23.41 -28.33 -34.42
C ASN A 375 -24.26 -27.44 -33.50
N SER A 376 -23.64 -26.59 -32.70
CA SER A 376 -24.30 -25.65 -31.80
C SER A 376 -24.83 -24.43 -32.55
N LYS A 377 -26.12 -24.14 -32.37
CA LYS A 377 -26.75 -22.92 -32.89
C LYS A 377 -26.10 -21.65 -32.34
N ALA A 378 -25.64 -21.69 -31.08
CA ALA A 378 -25.01 -20.54 -30.44
C ALA A 378 -23.68 -20.19 -31.13
N VAL A 379 -22.84 -21.20 -31.39
CA VAL A 379 -21.56 -21.04 -32.10
C VAL A 379 -21.78 -20.50 -33.51
N ARG A 380 -22.71 -21.09 -34.28
CA ARG A 380 -23.05 -20.57 -35.63
C ARG A 380 -23.47 -19.11 -35.61
N SER A 381 -24.28 -18.71 -34.62
CA SER A 381 -24.73 -17.32 -34.48
C SER A 381 -23.59 -16.38 -34.09
N ALA A 382 -22.70 -16.79 -33.19
CA ALA A 382 -21.51 -16.02 -32.81
C ALA A 382 -20.59 -15.82 -34.01
N ALA A 383 -20.28 -16.89 -34.76
CA ALA A 383 -19.45 -16.85 -35.96
C ALA A 383 -20.03 -15.89 -37.04
N GLN A 384 -21.34 -15.96 -37.28
CA GLN A 384 -22.00 -15.03 -38.22
C GLN A 384 -21.87 -13.57 -37.77
N LYS A 385 -22.10 -13.28 -36.48
CA LYS A 385 -21.95 -11.93 -35.94
C LYS A 385 -20.49 -11.45 -36.01
N ALA A 386 -19.54 -12.33 -35.74
CA ALA A 386 -18.11 -12.04 -35.79
C ALA A 386 -17.67 -11.64 -37.20
N ILE A 387 -18.04 -12.43 -38.22
CA ILE A 387 -17.76 -12.10 -39.63
C ILE A 387 -18.36 -10.75 -40.00
N GLN A 388 -19.62 -10.48 -39.62
CA GLN A 388 -20.26 -9.18 -39.87
C GLN A 388 -19.54 -8.01 -39.18
N ARG A 389 -19.01 -8.20 -37.97
CA ARG A 389 -18.22 -7.17 -37.26
C ARG A 389 -16.90 -6.89 -37.98
N ILE A 390 -16.21 -7.93 -38.43
CA ILE A 390 -14.96 -7.83 -39.18
C ILE A 390 -15.18 -7.09 -40.51
N GLU A 391 -16.22 -7.45 -41.27
CA GLU A 391 -16.55 -6.81 -42.56
C GLU A 391 -16.89 -5.32 -42.41
N LYS A 392 -17.56 -4.95 -41.30
CA LYS A 392 -17.93 -3.55 -41.02
C LYS A 392 -16.74 -2.70 -40.58
N ALA A 393 -15.69 -3.31 -40.04
CA ALA A 393 -14.48 -2.62 -39.64
C ALA A 393 -13.67 -2.28 -40.90
N LYS A 394 -13.96 -1.14 -41.53
CA LYS A 394 -13.14 -0.61 -42.64
C LYS A 394 -11.73 -0.32 -42.15
#